data_AF-A0A915DKM2-F1
#
_entry.id   AF-A0A915DKM2-F1
#
_cell.length_a   1.000
_cell.length_b   1.000
_cell.length_c   1.000
_cell.angle_alpha   90.00
_cell.angle_beta   90.00
_cell.angle_gamma   90.00
#
_symmetry.space_group_name_H-M   'P 1'
#
loop_
_entity.id
_entity.type
_entity.pdbx_description
1 polymer ?
#
loop_
_entity_poly.entity_id
_entity_poly.type
_entity_poly.pdbx_seq_one_letter_code
_entity_poly.pdbx_strand_id
1 'polypeptide(L)'
;MLSLLAIFCVDAQKPIKPVKKEISVEDVKFAVFERDLNEPKEYITAKLSEKLPNAFQADQHRKIQLKFTVKDRKATTPINVHQAFVVMVHGDSQREVIYVAEPDQTTKAYNFELDLKTHHKDFSGVSGKYTLRLILGDAAVSNPIDWTIAEVSVTVPSMQPAALPKSKQVSYDKLPEIKHQFREPEQQPPVIVSHVFGALCAAPFLILLALWLRIGINFGNAKFSLWP
;
A
#
# COMPACT_ATOMS: atom_id res chain seq x y z
N MET A 1 23.96 45.01 37.56
CA MET A 1 24.28 44.32 36.28
C MET A 1 25.03 43.03 36.61
N LEU A 2 24.45 41.88 36.22
CA LEU A 2 25.05 40.56 35.88
C LEU A 2 26.10 39.92 36.83
N SER A 3 26.10 38.63 37.11
CA SER A 3 25.24 37.50 36.75
C SER A 3 25.59 36.33 37.67
N LEU A 4 24.56 35.59 38.07
CA LEU A 4 24.57 34.28 38.70
C LEU A 4 25.33 33.27 37.83
N LEU A 5 26.18 32.44 38.42
CA LEU A 5 26.57 31.14 37.84
C LEU A 5 26.63 30.10 38.95
N ALA A 6 25.46 29.57 39.28
CA ALA A 6 25.32 28.39 40.13
C ALA A 6 25.74 27.16 39.30
N ILE A 7 26.85 26.57 39.68
CA ILE A 7 27.33 25.29 39.16
C ILE A 7 26.41 24.21 39.71
N PHE A 8 25.48 23.72 38.89
CA PHE A 8 24.72 22.51 39.16
C PHE A 8 25.69 21.31 39.11
N CYS A 9 26.08 20.82 40.28
CA CYS A 9 26.65 19.49 40.42
C CYS A 9 25.50 18.48 40.28
N VAL A 10 25.34 17.90 39.10
CA VAL A 10 24.46 16.75 38.91
C VAL A 10 25.19 15.55 39.49
N ASP A 11 24.74 15.05 40.64
CA ASP A 11 25.18 13.77 41.20
C ASP A 11 25.03 12.69 40.13
N ALA A 12 26.17 12.13 39.70
CA ALA A 12 26.20 10.97 38.82
C ALA A 12 25.66 9.77 39.60
N GLN A 13 24.36 9.47 39.44
CA GLN A 13 23.77 8.24 39.94
C GLN A 13 24.56 7.04 39.39
N LYS A 14 25.18 6.28 40.29
CA LYS A 14 25.90 5.04 39.99
C LYS A 14 25.03 4.13 39.11
N PRO A 15 25.50 3.57 37.99
CA PRO A 15 24.67 2.76 37.11
C PRO A 15 24.20 1.51 37.88
N ILE A 16 22.92 1.47 38.20
CA ILE A 16 22.26 0.31 38.79
C ILE A 16 22.29 -0.76 37.72
N LYS A 17 23.07 -1.83 37.91
CA LYS A 17 23.04 -2.99 37.03
C LYS A 17 21.61 -3.56 37.07
N PRO A 18 20.85 -3.59 35.97
CA PRO A 18 19.49 -4.11 35.99
C PRO A 18 19.53 -5.59 36.37
N VAL A 19 18.78 -5.95 37.40
CA VAL A 19 18.56 -7.36 37.74
C VAL A 19 17.79 -7.98 36.58
N LYS A 20 18.46 -8.87 35.85
CA LYS A 20 17.86 -9.56 34.70
C LYS A 20 16.78 -10.54 35.21
N LYS A 21 15.53 -10.20 34.93
CA LYS A 21 14.35 -11.05 35.15
C LYS A 21 14.13 -11.94 33.94
N GLU A 22 13.63 -13.13 34.17
CA GLU A 22 13.25 -14.04 33.10
C GLU A 22 11.73 -14.13 33.07
N ILE A 23 11.08 -13.85 31.94
CA ILE A 23 9.62 -13.75 31.86
C ILE A 23 9.01 -15.01 31.27
N SER A 24 7.83 -15.38 31.77
CA SER A 24 6.95 -16.42 31.21
C SER A 24 5.54 -15.86 31.02
N VAL A 25 4.86 -16.32 29.97
CA VAL A 25 3.46 -15.97 29.72
C VAL A 25 2.57 -17.12 30.15
N GLU A 26 1.57 -16.83 30.96
CA GLU A 26 0.59 -17.78 31.47
C GLU A 26 -0.83 -17.28 31.20
N ASP A 27 -1.80 -18.20 31.26
CA ASP A 27 -3.23 -17.92 31.09
C ASP A 27 -3.59 -17.19 29.79
N VAL A 28 -2.94 -17.57 28.68
CA VAL A 28 -3.19 -16.98 27.37
C VAL A 28 -4.52 -17.49 26.84
N LYS A 29 -5.49 -16.60 26.76
CA LYS A 29 -6.85 -16.85 26.30
C LYS A 29 -7.10 -16.01 25.05
N PHE A 30 -7.39 -16.70 23.95
CA PHE A 30 -7.72 -16.09 22.68
C PHE A 30 -9.17 -16.39 22.32
N ALA A 31 -9.90 -15.39 21.81
CA ALA A 31 -11.25 -15.57 21.33
C ALA A 31 -11.58 -14.60 20.19
N VAL A 32 -12.45 -15.07 19.29
CA VAL A 32 -13.12 -14.24 18.28
C VAL A 32 -14.62 -14.41 18.49
N PHE A 33 -15.33 -13.31 18.72
CA PHE A 33 -16.75 -13.33 19.09
C PHE A 33 -17.51 -12.16 18.46
N GLU A 34 -18.84 -12.19 18.55
CA GLU A 34 -19.69 -11.15 17.99
C GLU A 34 -19.58 -9.84 18.77
N ARG A 35 -19.58 -8.73 18.04
CA ARG A 35 -19.38 -7.38 18.57
C ARG A 35 -20.39 -6.98 19.65
N ASP A 36 -21.61 -7.52 19.58
CA ASP A 36 -22.71 -7.16 20.47
C ASP A 36 -22.66 -7.91 21.82
N LEU A 37 -21.77 -8.91 21.94
CA LEU A 37 -21.47 -9.56 23.20
C LEU A 37 -20.32 -8.83 23.92
N ASN A 38 -20.40 -8.71 25.24
CA ASN A 38 -19.29 -8.15 26.04
C ASN A 38 -18.19 -9.18 26.33
N GLU A 39 -18.56 -10.47 26.37
CA GLU A 39 -17.64 -11.57 26.62
C GLU A 39 -17.86 -12.70 25.61
N PRO A 40 -16.78 -13.39 25.18
CA PRO A 40 -16.89 -14.56 24.33
C PRO A 40 -17.52 -15.73 25.08
N LYS A 41 -18.25 -16.57 24.34
CA LYS A 41 -18.86 -17.80 24.87
C LYS A 41 -17.83 -18.85 25.25
N GLU A 42 -16.68 -18.85 24.58
CA GLU A 42 -15.58 -19.79 24.81
C GLU A 42 -14.24 -19.11 24.52
N TYR A 43 -13.25 -19.41 25.36
CA TYR A 43 -11.86 -18.99 25.15
C TYR A 43 -11.02 -20.20 24.76
N ILE A 44 -10.15 -20.00 23.78
CA ILE A 44 -9.17 -21.00 23.38
C ILE A 44 -7.88 -20.66 24.12
N THR A 45 -7.45 -21.60 24.96
CA THR A 45 -6.20 -21.45 25.71
C THR A 45 -5.03 -21.85 24.82
N ALA A 46 -4.02 -20.98 24.74
CA ALA A 46 -2.79 -21.26 24.02
C ALA A 46 -1.63 -21.45 24.99
N LYS A 47 -0.72 -22.37 24.69
CA LYS A 47 0.55 -22.53 25.42
C LYS A 47 1.66 -21.78 24.69
N LEU A 48 2.60 -21.22 25.45
CA LEU A 48 3.74 -20.50 24.90
C LEU A 48 4.47 -21.34 23.84
N SER A 49 4.81 -20.72 22.72
CA SER A 49 5.47 -21.32 21.54
C SER A 49 4.62 -22.30 20.72
N GLU A 50 3.36 -22.55 21.09
CA GLU A 50 2.42 -23.32 20.28
C GLU A 50 1.57 -22.38 19.42
N LYS A 51 1.36 -22.75 18.15
CA LYS A 51 0.47 -22.01 17.26
C LYS A 51 -0.92 -22.64 17.32
N LEU A 52 -1.95 -21.83 17.48
CA LEU A 52 -3.33 -22.30 17.45
C LEU A 52 -3.66 -22.89 16.06
N PRO A 53 -4.20 -24.13 15.99
CA PRO A 53 -4.38 -24.85 14.72
C PRO A 53 -5.57 -24.33 13.90
N ASN A 54 -6.53 -23.65 14.53
CA ASN A 54 -7.74 -23.21 13.86
C ASN A 54 -7.51 -21.87 13.17
N ALA A 55 -7.95 -21.76 11.91
CA ALA A 55 -8.02 -20.47 11.21
C ALA A 55 -9.27 -19.72 11.66
N PHE A 56 -9.08 -18.53 12.25
CA PHE A 56 -10.18 -17.71 12.74
C PHE A 56 -10.62 -16.70 11.68
N GLN A 57 -11.90 -16.35 11.66
CA GLN A 57 -12.44 -15.35 10.75
C GLN A 57 -13.00 -14.17 11.54
N ALA A 58 -12.51 -12.97 11.23
CA ALA A 58 -12.91 -11.75 11.86
C ALA A 58 -13.40 -10.75 10.79
N ASP A 59 -14.68 -10.40 10.88
CA ASP A 59 -15.34 -9.42 10.02
C ASP A 59 -15.75 -8.19 10.86
N GLN A 60 -16.37 -7.17 10.24
CA GLN A 60 -16.85 -5.97 10.95
C GLN A 60 -17.89 -6.22 12.06
N HIS A 61 -18.47 -7.42 12.10
CA HIS A 61 -19.43 -7.85 13.12
C HIS A 61 -18.78 -8.65 14.26
N ARG A 62 -17.47 -8.90 14.18
CA ARG A 62 -16.72 -9.67 15.16
C ARG A 62 -15.61 -8.84 15.79
N LYS A 63 -15.28 -9.19 17.02
CA LYS A 63 -14.16 -8.65 17.79
C LYS A 63 -13.15 -9.75 18.06
N ILE A 64 -11.89 -9.36 18.11
CA ILE A 64 -10.79 -10.23 18.50
C ILE A 64 -10.37 -9.83 19.91
N GLN A 65 -10.25 -10.79 20.82
CA GLN A 65 -9.77 -10.54 22.17
C GLN A 65 -8.65 -11.51 22.54
N LEU A 66 -7.62 -10.96 23.16
CA LEU A 66 -6.48 -11.69 23.68
C LEU A 66 -6.24 -11.25 25.13
N LYS A 67 -6.33 -12.20 26.06
CA LYS A 67 -6.02 -12.00 27.48
C LYS A 67 -4.83 -12.85 27.85
N PHE A 68 -3.87 -12.29 28.58
CA PHE A 68 -2.70 -13.03 29.04
C PHE A 68 -2.11 -12.40 30.29
N THR A 69 -1.36 -13.18 31.06
CA THR A 69 -0.63 -12.69 32.24
C THR A 69 0.86 -12.95 32.06
N VAL A 70 1.69 -11.99 32.44
CA VAL A 70 3.14 -12.13 32.42
C VAL A 70 3.65 -12.31 33.84
N LYS A 71 4.46 -13.35 34.07
CA LYS A 71 5.08 -13.65 35.35
C LYS A 71 6.60 -13.70 35.21
N ASP A 72 7.29 -13.48 36.32
CA ASP A 72 8.73 -13.76 36.39
C ASP A 72 8.91 -15.27 36.67
N ARG A 73 9.80 -15.93 35.94
CA ARG A 73 10.11 -17.35 36.12
C ARG A 73 10.69 -17.63 37.51
N LYS A 74 11.39 -16.65 38.10
CA LYS A 74 11.99 -16.75 39.44
C LYS A 74 11.05 -16.32 40.54
N ALA A 75 10.15 -15.37 40.25
CA ALA A 75 9.16 -14.89 41.18
C ALA A 75 7.77 -15.14 40.60
N THR A 76 7.01 -16.07 41.19
CA THR A 76 5.65 -16.47 40.76
C THR A 76 4.61 -15.32 40.80
N THR A 77 5.04 -14.08 41.01
CA THR A 77 4.20 -12.89 41.03
C THR A 77 4.03 -12.32 39.62
N PRO A 78 2.83 -11.80 39.29
CA PRO A 78 2.59 -11.13 38.02
C PRO A 78 3.36 -9.80 37.96
N ILE A 79 4.02 -9.59 36.82
CA ILE A 79 4.85 -8.41 36.54
C ILE A 79 4.24 -7.63 35.36
N ASN A 80 4.44 -6.31 35.39
CA ASN A 80 4.11 -5.45 34.27
C ASN A 80 5.39 -5.23 33.45
N VAL A 81 5.34 -5.56 32.16
CA VAL A 81 6.40 -5.30 31.18
C VAL A 81 6.22 -3.92 30.56
N HIS A 82 7.32 -3.25 30.24
CA HIS A 82 7.30 -1.93 29.63
C HIS A 82 6.76 -1.94 28.18
N GLN A 83 6.97 -3.04 27.45
CA GLN A 83 6.52 -3.21 26.07
C GLN A 83 5.69 -4.49 25.97
N ALA A 84 4.41 -4.35 25.64
CA ALA A 84 3.53 -5.45 25.28
C ALA A 84 2.78 -5.06 24.00
N PHE A 85 3.18 -5.65 22.88
CA PHE A 85 2.61 -5.36 21.57
C PHE A 85 1.93 -6.58 20.99
N VAL A 86 0.74 -6.38 20.45
CA VAL A 86 0.04 -7.34 19.61
C VAL A 86 0.19 -6.88 18.17
N VAL A 87 0.90 -7.67 17.38
CA VAL A 87 1.24 -7.35 15.99
C VAL A 87 0.46 -8.26 15.05
N MET A 88 -0.26 -7.68 14.10
CA MET A 88 -0.94 -8.41 13.05
C MET A 88 -0.19 -8.21 11.73
N VAL A 89 0.38 -9.28 11.18
CA VAL A 89 1.19 -9.24 9.95
C VAL A 89 0.41 -9.83 8.78
N HIS A 90 0.23 -9.06 7.71
CA HIS A 90 -0.42 -9.54 6.49
C HIS A 90 0.49 -10.48 5.71
N GLY A 91 -0.01 -11.67 5.34
CA GLY A 91 0.78 -12.70 4.66
C GLY A 91 1.40 -12.24 3.33
N ASP A 92 0.61 -11.62 2.45
CA ASP A 92 1.06 -11.33 1.08
C ASP A 92 1.85 -10.02 0.97
N SER A 93 1.44 -8.99 1.73
CA SER A 93 2.02 -7.64 1.64
C SER A 93 3.04 -7.34 2.73
N GLN A 94 3.20 -8.24 3.72
CA GLN A 94 4.07 -8.06 4.88
C GLN A 94 3.83 -6.75 5.64
N ARG A 95 2.62 -6.17 5.51
CA ARG A 95 2.21 -5.00 6.27
C ARG A 95 1.86 -5.40 7.69
N GLU A 96 2.29 -4.58 8.64
CA GLU A 96 2.07 -4.84 10.06
C GLU A 96 1.15 -3.78 10.65
N VAL A 97 0.19 -4.22 11.45
CA VAL A 97 -0.63 -3.36 12.29
C VAL A 97 -0.30 -3.70 13.74
N ILE A 98 0.13 -2.70 14.50
CA ILE A 98 0.67 -2.88 15.86
C ILE A 98 -0.28 -2.21 16.85
N TYR A 99 -0.70 -2.97 17.85
CA TYR A 99 -1.49 -2.48 18.98
C TYR A 99 -0.75 -2.68 20.28
N VAL A 100 -0.98 -1.78 21.23
CA VAL A 100 -0.43 -1.88 22.59
C VAL A 100 -1.43 -2.65 23.46
N ALA A 101 -0.96 -3.65 24.19
CA ALA A 101 -1.77 -4.35 25.19
C ALA A 101 -1.64 -3.62 26.53
N GLU A 102 -2.75 -3.15 27.07
CA GLU A 102 -2.77 -2.44 28.34
C GLU A 102 -2.93 -3.41 29.52
N PRO A 103 -2.13 -3.27 30.59
CA PRO A 103 -2.29 -4.05 31.80
C PRO A 103 -3.40 -3.47 32.68
N ASP A 104 -4.22 -4.33 33.26
CA ASP A 104 -5.16 -3.95 34.30
C ASP A 104 -4.41 -3.58 35.60
N GLN A 105 -4.86 -2.51 36.27
CA GLN A 105 -4.21 -1.95 37.46
C GLN A 105 -4.32 -2.90 38.67
N THR A 106 -5.39 -3.70 38.73
CA THR A 106 -5.68 -4.57 39.89
C THR A 106 -5.07 -5.96 39.71
N THR A 107 -5.33 -6.59 38.55
CA THR A 107 -4.92 -7.98 38.30
C THR A 107 -3.57 -8.12 37.61
N LYS A 108 -3.03 -7.02 37.04
CA LYS A 108 -1.85 -7.02 36.15
C LYS A 108 -1.98 -7.97 34.95
N ALA A 109 -3.19 -8.39 34.63
CA ALA A 109 -3.47 -9.13 33.41
C ALA A 109 -3.56 -8.14 32.24
N TYR A 110 -3.03 -8.54 31.09
CA TYR A 110 -3.15 -7.78 29.86
C TYR A 110 -4.43 -8.17 29.14
N ASN A 111 -5.16 -7.17 28.70
CA ASN A 111 -6.36 -7.36 27.88
C ASN A 111 -6.24 -6.55 26.60
N PHE A 112 -6.22 -7.25 25.48
CA PHE A 112 -6.27 -6.66 24.15
C PHE A 112 -7.62 -6.98 23.53
N GLU A 113 -8.33 -5.95 23.07
CA GLU A 113 -9.59 -6.07 22.34
C GLU A 113 -9.50 -5.24 21.06
N LEU A 114 -9.83 -5.86 19.93
CA LEU A 114 -9.86 -5.21 18.62
C LEU A 114 -11.24 -5.35 18.00
N ASP A 115 -11.93 -4.22 17.86
CA ASP A 115 -13.15 -4.10 17.06
C ASP A 115 -12.80 -3.63 15.65
N LEU A 116 -13.01 -4.51 14.66
CA LEU A 116 -12.72 -4.21 13.26
C LEU A 116 -13.62 -3.09 12.71
N LYS A 117 -14.80 -2.84 13.29
CA LYS A 117 -15.66 -1.74 12.86
C LYS A 117 -15.05 -0.39 13.20
N THR A 118 -14.44 -0.24 14.37
CA THR A 118 -13.81 1.02 14.79
C THR A 118 -12.41 1.17 14.21
N HIS A 119 -11.65 0.07 14.13
CA HIS A 119 -10.24 0.06 13.75
C HIS A 119 -9.96 -0.34 12.28
N HIS A 120 -10.98 -0.49 11.43
CA HIS A 120 -10.78 -0.83 10.00
C HIS A 120 -9.81 0.10 9.26
N LYS A 121 -9.67 1.35 9.69
CA LYS A 121 -8.78 2.35 9.08
C LYS A 121 -7.30 1.98 9.26
N ASP A 122 -6.95 1.33 10.36
CA ASP A 122 -5.57 0.95 10.69
C ASP A 122 -5.06 -0.10 9.68
N PHE A 123 -5.96 -0.92 9.15
CA PHE A 123 -5.68 -1.92 8.10
C PHE A 123 -5.58 -1.33 6.69
N SER A 124 -5.82 -0.02 6.52
CA SER A 124 -5.74 0.69 5.23
C SER A 124 -6.55 0.02 4.11
N GLY A 125 -7.65 -0.65 4.45
CA GLY A 125 -8.52 -1.36 3.50
C GLY A 125 -7.97 -2.68 2.95
N VAL A 126 -6.91 -3.24 3.54
CA VAL A 126 -6.34 -4.54 3.11
C VAL A 126 -7.01 -5.68 3.86
N SER A 127 -7.85 -6.43 3.16
CA SER A 127 -8.39 -7.70 3.64
C SER A 127 -7.48 -8.86 3.29
N GLY A 128 -7.40 -9.88 4.15
CA GLY A 128 -6.59 -11.06 3.90
C GLY A 128 -6.26 -11.85 5.15
N LYS A 129 -5.27 -12.73 5.04
CA LYS A 129 -4.79 -13.55 6.15
C LYS A 129 -3.74 -12.78 6.95
N TYR A 130 -4.00 -12.59 8.23
CA TYR A 130 -3.10 -11.96 9.17
C TYR A 130 -2.56 -12.98 10.17
N THR A 131 -1.26 -12.92 10.41
CA THR A 131 -0.60 -13.68 11.48
C THR A 131 -0.56 -12.81 12.73
N LEU A 132 -1.16 -13.29 13.81
CA LEU A 132 -1.19 -12.62 15.10
C LEU A 132 0.06 -13.01 15.90
N ARG A 133 0.91 -12.02 16.20
CA ARG A 133 2.11 -12.16 17.01
C ARG A 133 1.99 -11.35 18.30
N LEU A 134 2.54 -11.89 19.38
CA LEU A 134 2.68 -11.22 20.66
C LEU A 134 4.17 -10.97 20.92
N ILE A 135 4.51 -9.70 21.11
CA ILE A 135 5.86 -9.25 21.41
C ILE A 135 5.87 -8.66 22.81
N LEU A 136 6.71 -9.22 23.68
CA LEU A 136 6.89 -8.76 25.06
C LEU A 136 8.36 -8.40 25.31
N GLY A 137 8.59 -7.23 25.90
CA GLY A 137 9.93 -6.73 26.18
C GLY A 137 9.97 -5.73 27.32
N ASP A 138 11.08 -5.69 28.03
CA ASP A 138 11.40 -4.69 29.06
C ASP A 138 12.93 -4.63 29.24
N ALA A 139 13.46 -3.47 29.65
CA ALA A 139 14.90 -3.25 29.83
C ALA A 139 15.52 -4.16 30.91
N ALA A 140 14.71 -4.59 31.89
CA ALA A 140 15.12 -5.50 32.95
C ALA A 140 14.96 -6.98 32.59
N VAL A 141 14.51 -7.32 31.38
CA VAL A 141 14.22 -8.71 30.97
C VAL A 141 15.35 -9.29 30.13
N SER A 142 15.77 -10.52 30.42
CA SER A 142 16.82 -11.21 29.65
C SER A 142 16.31 -11.99 28.44
N ASN A 143 15.04 -12.38 28.43
CA ASN A 143 14.41 -13.19 27.38
C ASN A 143 13.21 -12.43 26.76
N PRO A 144 13.41 -11.63 25.71
CA PRO A 144 12.29 -11.08 24.96
C PRO A 144 11.47 -12.23 24.34
N ILE A 145 10.15 -12.07 24.31
CA ILE A 145 9.24 -13.08 23.73
C ILE A 145 8.68 -12.50 22.44
N ASP A 146 8.91 -13.20 21.32
CA ASP A 146 8.17 -13.02 20.06
C ASP A 146 7.48 -14.36 19.76
N TRP A 147 6.16 -14.36 19.85
CA TRP A 147 5.37 -15.58 19.71
C TRP A 147 4.17 -15.39 18.78
N THR A 148 4.10 -16.24 17.75
CA THR A 148 2.95 -16.36 16.86
C THR A 148 1.84 -17.17 17.51
N ILE A 149 0.72 -16.52 17.81
CA ILE A 149 -0.43 -17.12 18.50
C ILE A 149 -1.35 -17.83 17.52
N ALA A 150 -1.80 -17.12 16.47
CA ALA A 150 -2.86 -17.61 15.58
C ALA A 150 -2.80 -16.98 14.18
N GLU A 151 -3.49 -17.59 13.23
CA GLU A 151 -3.83 -16.98 11.96
C GLU A 151 -5.30 -16.54 11.95
N VAL A 152 -5.53 -15.29 11.56
CA VAL A 152 -6.85 -14.67 11.51
C VAL A 152 -7.08 -14.12 10.10
N SER A 153 -8.13 -14.58 9.44
CA SER A 153 -8.63 -13.99 8.20
C SER A 153 -9.46 -12.76 8.55
N VAL A 154 -8.96 -11.58 8.16
CA VAL A 154 -9.59 -10.29 8.47
C VAL A 154 -10.27 -9.75 7.21
N THR A 155 -11.56 -9.46 7.33
CA THR A 155 -12.36 -8.80 6.28
C THR A 155 -12.66 -7.36 6.67
N VAL A 156 -12.03 -6.42 5.98
CA VAL A 156 -12.24 -4.98 6.13
C VAL A 156 -12.79 -4.38 4.82
N PRO A 157 -13.63 -3.33 4.91
CA PRO A 157 -14.12 -2.65 3.73
C PRO A 157 -12.94 -2.08 2.94
N SER A 158 -12.98 -2.22 1.61
CA SER A 158 -11.93 -1.68 0.76
C SER A 158 -11.90 -0.16 0.90
N MET A 159 -10.78 0.35 1.41
CA MET A 159 -10.55 1.78 1.46
C MET A 159 -9.83 2.16 0.17
N GLN A 160 -10.43 3.04 -0.62
CA GLN A 160 -9.67 3.68 -1.70
C GLN A 160 -8.49 4.39 -1.05
N PRO A 161 -7.24 4.15 -1.50
CA PRO A 161 -6.11 4.88 -1.00
C PRO A 161 -6.43 6.36 -1.17
N ALA A 162 -6.36 7.13 -0.07
CA ALA A 162 -6.59 8.57 -0.13
C ALA A 162 -5.76 9.12 -1.30
N ALA A 163 -6.40 9.88 -2.19
CA ALA A 163 -5.77 10.43 -3.38
C ALA A 163 -4.69 11.43 -2.95
N LEU A 164 -3.53 10.90 -2.57
CA LEU A 164 -2.36 11.70 -2.31
C LEU A 164 -1.93 12.29 -3.66
N PRO A 165 -1.66 13.60 -3.74
CA PRO A 165 -1.14 14.18 -4.97
C PRO A 165 0.14 13.43 -5.35
N LYS A 166 0.32 13.12 -6.64
CA LYS A 166 1.47 12.35 -7.16
C LYS A 166 2.82 12.91 -6.70
N SER A 167 2.90 14.22 -6.43
CA SER A 167 4.09 14.88 -5.88
C SER A 167 4.51 14.41 -4.48
N LYS A 168 3.59 13.80 -3.71
CA LYS A 168 3.85 13.27 -2.36
C LYS A 168 4.01 11.75 -2.32
N GLN A 169 3.71 11.05 -3.42
CA GLN A 169 3.88 9.60 -3.51
C GLN A 169 5.28 9.30 -4.05
N VAL A 170 6.18 8.90 -3.16
CA VAL A 170 7.53 8.45 -3.54
C VAL A 170 7.42 6.97 -3.95
N SER A 171 7.33 6.70 -5.25
CA SER A 171 7.55 5.37 -5.82
C SER A 171 8.86 5.40 -6.61
N TYR A 172 9.72 4.43 -6.33
CA TYR A 172 10.97 4.21 -7.05
C TYR A 172 10.80 3.25 -8.23
N ASP A 173 9.57 2.88 -8.56
CA ASP A 173 9.28 1.99 -9.67
C ASP A 173 9.63 2.67 -10.99
N LYS A 174 10.06 1.87 -11.98
CA LYS A 174 10.31 2.38 -13.32
C LYS A 174 9.02 2.94 -13.88
N LEU A 175 8.99 4.26 -14.06
CA LEU A 175 7.88 4.94 -14.71
C LEU A 175 7.70 4.40 -16.14
N PRO A 176 6.46 4.30 -16.63
CA PRO A 176 6.21 3.91 -18.00
C PRO A 176 6.88 4.88 -18.97
N GLU A 177 7.46 4.35 -20.04
CA GLU A 177 8.13 5.15 -21.06
C GLU A 177 7.12 6.05 -21.77
N ILE A 178 7.40 7.36 -21.79
CA ILE A 178 6.56 8.35 -22.46
C ILE A 178 6.85 8.28 -23.96
N LYS A 179 5.89 7.80 -24.74
CA LYS A 179 5.98 7.78 -26.21
C LYS A 179 5.34 9.05 -26.76
N HIS A 180 6.13 9.87 -27.45
CA HIS A 180 5.59 11.01 -28.18
C HIS A 180 4.82 10.51 -29.40
N GLN A 181 3.51 10.73 -29.42
CA GLN A 181 2.68 10.44 -30.59
C GLN A 181 2.80 11.59 -31.57
N PHE A 182 3.51 11.36 -32.67
CA PHE A 182 3.55 12.31 -33.78
C PHE A 182 2.17 12.38 -34.45
N ARG A 183 1.89 13.53 -35.05
CA ARG A 183 0.71 13.71 -35.89
C ARG A 183 0.80 12.73 -37.07
N GLU A 184 -0.26 11.99 -37.30
CA GLU A 184 -0.35 11.14 -38.49
C GLU A 184 -0.27 12.02 -39.75
N PRO A 185 0.42 11.57 -40.80
CA PRO A 185 0.46 12.30 -42.06
C PRO A 185 -0.97 12.46 -42.59
N GLU A 186 -1.28 13.65 -43.10
CA GLU A 186 -2.58 13.90 -43.72
C GLU A 186 -2.80 12.93 -44.89
N GLN A 187 -4.00 12.36 -44.97
CA GLN A 187 -4.32 11.39 -46.02
C GLN A 187 -4.29 12.11 -47.39
N GLN A 188 -3.41 11.64 -48.27
CA GLN A 188 -3.36 12.13 -49.65
C GLN A 188 -4.44 11.46 -50.49
N PRO A 189 -5.02 12.16 -51.48
CA PRO A 189 -5.98 11.57 -52.41
C PRO A 189 -5.34 10.44 -53.23
N PRO A 190 -6.13 9.44 -53.66
CA PRO A 190 -5.62 8.34 -54.46
C PRO A 190 -5.10 8.83 -55.81
N VAL A 191 -3.90 8.38 -56.17
CA VAL A 191 -3.12 8.82 -57.34
C VAL A 191 -3.90 8.69 -58.66
N ILE A 192 -4.77 7.68 -58.78
CA ILE A 192 -5.60 7.45 -59.97
C ILE A 192 -6.54 8.63 -60.24
N VAL A 193 -7.16 9.18 -59.18
CA VAL A 193 -8.06 10.33 -59.31
C VAL A 193 -7.27 11.53 -59.83
N SER A 194 -6.09 11.80 -59.28
CA SER A 194 -5.22 12.88 -59.75
C SER A 194 -4.84 12.74 -61.23
N HIS A 195 -4.51 11.53 -61.70
CA HIS A 195 -4.18 11.30 -63.11
C HIS A 195 -5.37 11.47 -64.05
N VAL A 196 -6.55 10.97 -63.68
CA VAL A 196 -7.76 11.12 -64.50
C VAL A 196 -8.13 12.59 -64.66
N PHE A 197 -8.13 13.36 -63.58
CA PHE A 197 -8.40 14.80 -63.64
C PHE A 197 -7.31 15.57 -64.40
N GLY A 198 -6.04 15.18 -64.25
CA GLY A 198 -4.94 15.75 -65.05
C GLY A 198 -5.14 15.53 -66.56
N ALA A 199 -5.50 14.31 -66.96
CA ALA A 199 -5.79 13.99 -68.36
C ALA A 199 -7.04 14.73 -68.87
N LEU A 200 -8.09 14.82 -68.04
CA LEU A 200 -9.31 15.56 -68.36
C LEU A 200 -9.04 17.05 -68.58
N CYS A 201 -8.18 17.66 -67.75
CA CYS A 201 -7.73 19.04 -67.94
C CYS A 201 -6.92 19.23 -69.24
N ALA A 202 -6.13 18.23 -69.65
CA ALA A 202 -5.38 18.29 -70.90
C ALA A 202 -6.25 18.04 -72.16
N ALA A 203 -7.41 17.40 -72.00
CA ALA A 203 -8.25 16.99 -73.12
C ALA A 203 -8.74 18.17 -74.00
N PRO A 204 -9.23 19.30 -73.47
CA PRO A 204 -9.64 20.45 -74.29
C PRO A 204 -8.50 20.99 -75.17
N PHE A 205 -7.27 20.99 -74.65
CA PHE A 205 -6.09 21.41 -75.40
C PHE A 205 -5.76 20.43 -76.53
N LEU A 206 -5.82 19.13 -76.27
CA LEU A 206 -5.61 18.12 -77.31
C LEU A 206 -6.71 18.14 -78.39
N ILE A 207 -7.97 18.35 -77.99
CA ILE A 207 -9.09 18.51 -78.93
C ILE A 207 -8.88 19.73 -79.81
N LEU A 208 -8.45 20.86 -79.25
CA LEU A 208 -8.13 22.06 -80.01
C LEU A 208 -7.07 21.77 -81.08
N LEU A 209 -5.95 21.14 -80.71
CA LEU A 209 -4.87 20.79 -81.65
C LEU A 209 -5.35 19.84 -82.75
N ALA A 210 -6.15 18.83 -82.41
CA ALA A 210 -6.70 17.90 -83.40
C ALA A 210 -7.66 18.60 -84.38
N LEU A 211 -8.50 19.50 -83.89
CA LEU A 211 -9.43 20.26 -84.72
C LEU A 211 -8.70 21.22 -85.66
N TRP A 212 -7.65 21.87 -85.15
CA TRP A 212 -6.71 22.69 -85.91
C TRP A 212 -6.05 21.93 -87.06
N LEU A 213 -5.55 20.72 -86.81
CA LEU A 213 -4.99 19.86 -87.87
C LEU A 213 -6.05 19.45 -88.91
N ARG A 214 -7.29 19.18 -88.49
CA ARG A 214 -8.38 18.75 -89.38
C ARG A 214 -8.93 19.87 -90.27
N ILE A 215 -9.06 21.09 -89.74
CA ILE A 215 -9.48 22.27 -90.50
C ILE A 215 -8.35 22.74 -91.45
N GLY A 216 -7.10 22.40 -91.12
CA GLY A 216 -5.93 22.79 -91.88
C GLY A 216 -5.52 24.22 -91.56
N ILE A 217 -4.81 24.41 -90.44
CA ILE A 217 -4.21 25.72 -90.15
C ILE A 217 -3.26 26.10 -91.29
N ASN A 218 -3.54 27.22 -91.93
CA ASN A 218 -2.72 27.74 -93.01
C ASN A 218 -1.60 28.63 -92.45
N PHE A 219 -0.38 28.09 -92.40
CA PHE A 219 0.84 28.86 -92.11
C PHE A 219 1.48 29.47 -93.38
N GLY A 220 0.79 29.46 -94.52
CA GLY A 220 1.36 29.88 -95.82
C GLY A 220 1.75 31.37 -95.90
N ASN A 221 1.21 32.22 -95.03
CA ASN A 221 1.62 33.63 -94.88
C ASN A 221 2.47 33.87 -93.62
N ALA A 222 2.92 32.82 -92.94
CA ALA A 222 3.85 32.94 -91.82
C ALA A 222 5.23 33.32 -92.38
N LYS A 223 5.53 34.62 -92.36
CA LYS A 223 6.88 35.11 -92.61
C LYS A 223 7.73 34.67 -91.42
N PHE A 224 8.52 33.63 -91.60
CA PHE A 224 9.61 33.31 -90.68
C PHE A 224 10.73 34.33 -90.91
N SER A 225 10.52 35.59 -90.50
CA SER A 225 11.60 36.54 -90.30
C SER A 225 12.02 36.46 -88.84
N LEU A 226 13.32 36.33 -88.59
CA LEU A 226 13.86 36.17 -87.23
C LEU A 226 13.70 37.44 -86.37
N TRP A 227 13.27 38.54 -86.98
CA TRP A 227 12.99 39.88 -86.45
C TRP A 227 12.53 40.71 -87.69
N PRO A 228 12.11 41.99 -87.59
CA PRO A 228 12.45 42.94 -88.65
C PRO A 228 13.96 43.01 -88.91
#